data_AF-A0A444UA66-F1
#
_entry.id   AF-A0A444UA66-F1
#
_cell.length_a   1.000
_cell.length_b   1.000
_cell.length_c   1.000
_cell.angle_alpha   90.00
_cell.angle_beta   90.00
_cell.angle_gamma   90.00
#
_symmetry.space_group_name_H-M   'P 1'
#
loop_
_entity.id
_entity.type
_entity.pdbx_description
1 polymer ?
#
loop_
_entity_poly.entity_id
_entity_poly.type
_entity_poly.pdbx_seq_one_letter_code
_entity_poly.pdbx_strand_id
1 'polypeptide(L)'
;MGFDLDRFAEDVDPDLKCKLCTKVLEEPLSTPCGHVFCAGCLLPWAVQQRLCPLQCQSICAKELHQVLPLKNLIQKLDIRCDYHARGCAKTVKLQELRDHVEMCDYSPAQCRNKGCKEVLNLRDMDSHMRESCDYRPVGICQKGCGLVLLHKDLIQGNHCCLRALRAQNGALQVKTSSLEKDTKKQAVKWSKREKSLLAQVSALQNEVQLTALRYQKKFNQYMIHINNITKYVASHCKIGGIELEQAQREEDLSVVLEQAFGMREVLMVAMLYNTGTSPATDGRTLYISDSESGY
;
A
#
# COMPACT_ATOMS: atom_id res chain seq x y z
N MET A 1 -35.06 13.92 -1.80
CA MET A 1 -35.95 13.53 -0.70
C MET A 1 -37.25 13.06 -1.28
N GLY A 2 -37.58 11.78 -1.14
CA GLY A 2 -38.78 11.16 -1.70
C GLY A 2 -38.63 10.78 -3.16
N PHE A 3 -39.36 9.75 -3.61
CA PHE A 3 -39.38 9.30 -5.00
C PHE A 3 -40.42 10.07 -5.81
N ASP A 4 -40.02 10.55 -7.00
CA ASP A 4 -40.92 11.30 -7.87
C ASP A 4 -42.11 10.45 -8.35
N LEU A 5 -43.31 11.03 -8.26
CA LEU A 5 -44.57 10.31 -8.50
C LEU A 5 -44.72 9.87 -9.96
N ASP A 6 -44.22 10.68 -10.89
CA ASP A 6 -44.25 10.40 -12.33
C ASP A 6 -43.46 9.14 -12.68
N ARG A 7 -42.53 8.70 -11.83
CA ARG A 7 -41.73 7.51 -12.11
C ARG A 7 -42.46 6.20 -11.85
N PHE A 8 -43.51 6.20 -11.06
CA PHE A 8 -44.28 4.99 -10.77
C PHE A 8 -45.20 4.63 -11.93
N ALA A 9 -45.36 3.33 -12.19
CA ALA A 9 -46.18 2.86 -13.30
C ALA A 9 -47.69 3.01 -13.04
N GLU A 10 -48.08 2.91 -11.78
CA GLU A 10 -49.46 3.01 -11.31
C GLU A 10 -49.62 4.21 -10.37
N ASP A 11 -50.86 4.65 -10.18
CA ASP A 11 -51.19 5.70 -9.22
C ASP A 11 -50.84 5.27 -7.79
N VAL A 12 -49.90 6.00 -7.18
CA VAL A 12 -49.48 5.72 -5.81
C VAL A 12 -50.53 6.22 -4.82
N ASP A 13 -50.88 5.35 -3.87
CA ASP A 13 -51.78 5.64 -2.76
C ASP A 13 -51.39 6.96 -2.05
N PRO A 14 -52.33 7.91 -1.87
CA PRO A 14 -52.11 9.16 -1.14
C PRO A 14 -51.49 9.02 0.27
N ASP A 15 -51.68 7.87 0.93
CA ASP A 15 -51.13 7.59 2.26
C ASP A 15 -49.63 7.25 2.22
N LEU A 16 -49.12 6.85 1.06
CA LEU A 16 -47.68 6.63 0.84
C LEU A 16 -46.94 7.91 0.44
N LYS A 17 -47.62 9.07 0.42
CA LYS A 17 -47.05 10.36 0.04
C LYS A 17 -46.65 11.17 1.26
N CYS A 18 -45.42 11.67 1.25
CA CYS A 18 -44.92 12.56 2.28
C CYS A 18 -45.66 13.91 2.24
N LYS A 19 -46.23 14.36 3.35
CA LYS A 19 -46.95 15.65 3.39
C LYS A 19 -46.02 16.88 3.35
N LEU A 20 -44.70 16.69 3.47
CA LEU A 20 -43.71 17.76 3.35
C LEU A 20 -43.20 17.96 1.92
N CYS A 21 -42.71 16.89 1.27
CA CYS A 21 -42.18 16.99 -0.09
C CYS A 21 -43.19 16.59 -1.17
N THR A 22 -44.37 16.10 -0.81
CA THR A 22 -45.45 15.63 -1.70
C THR A 22 -45.08 14.46 -2.62
N LYS A 23 -43.89 13.90 -2.46
CA LYS A 23 -43.37 12.72 -3.17
C LYS A 23 -43.65 11.44 -2.40
N VAL A 24 -43.43 10.27 -3.03
CA VAL A 24 -43.54 8.98 -2.34
C VAL A 24 -42.49 8.89 -1.23
N LEU A 25 -42.89 8.37 -0.09
CA LEU A 25 -42.05 8.27 1.10
C LEU A 25 -40.74 7.52 0.83
N GLU A 26 -39.61 8.17 1.14
CA GLU A 26 -38.28 7.58 1.12
C GLU A 26 -37.80 7.46 2.57
N GLU A 27 -37.51 6.23 2.99
CA GLU A 27 -37.15 5.90 4.38
C GLU A 27 -38.15 6.52 5.40
N PRO A 28 -39.40 6.02 5.46
CA PRO A 28 -40.46 6.63 6.25
C PRO A 28 -40.13 6.63 7.75
N LEU A 29 -40.21 7.81 8.36
CA LEU A 29 -40.13 8.03 9.80
C LEU A 29 -41.49 8.48 10.34
N SER A 30 -41.89 7.92 11.48
CA SER A 30 -43.05 8.32 12.26
C SER A 30 -42.67 9.23 13.41
N THR A 31 -43.48 10.26 13.64
CA THR A 31 -43.43 11.08 14.85
C THR A 31 -44.14 10.36 16.01
N PRO A 32 -43.90 10.76 17.28
CA PRO A 32 -44.64 10.22 18.43
C PRO A 32 -46.17 10.38 18.34
N CYS A 33 -46.66 11.40 17.62
CA CYS A 33 -48.08 11.61 17.33
C CYS A 33 -48.62 10.78 16.14
N GLY A 34 -47.82 9.91 15.52
CA GLY A 34 -48.24 8.96 14.48
C GLY A 34 -48.12 9.43 13.03
N HIS A 35 -47.69 10.68 12.78
CA HIS A 35 -47.55 11.19 11.41
C HIS A 35 -46.25 10.73 10.74
N VAL A 36 -46.32 10.38 9.45
CA VAL A 36 -45.21 9.77 8.70
C VAL A 36 -44.68 10.70 7.61
N PHE A 37 -43.36 10.80 7.52
CA PHE A 37 -42.63 11.65 6.57
C PHE A 37 -41.35 10.95 6.10
N CYS A 38 -40.72 11.43 5.01
CA CYS A 38 -39.40 10.92 4.61
C CYS A 38 -38.34 11.26 5.68
N ALA A 39 -37.38 10.38 5.92
CA ALA A 39 -36.28 10.65 6.86
C ALA A 39 -35.55 11.97 6.53
N GLY A 40 -35.22 12.16 5.25
CA GLY A 40 -34.56 13.38 4.78
C GLY A 40 -35.40 14.66 4.87
N CYS A 41 -36.72 14.55 5.01
CA CYS A 41 -37.59 15.71 5.26
C CYS A 41 -37.75 15.99 6.77
N LEU A 42 -37.98 14.94 7.55
CA LEU A 42 -38.35 15.07 8.95
C LEU A 42 -37.16 15.36 9.87
N LEU A 43 -35.99 14.76 9.61
CA LEU A 43 -34.83 14.94 10.47
C LEU A 43 -34.35 16.40 10.53
N PRO A 44 -34.14 17.11 9.41
CA PRO A 44 -33.79 18.53 9.46
C PRO A 44 -34.87 19.38 10.14
N TRP A 45 -36.15 19.09 9.85
CA TRP A 45 -37.29 19.79 10.45
C TRP A 45 -37.33 19.63 11.97
N ALA A 46 -37.18 18.41 12.48
CA ALA A 46 -37.21 18.11 13.90
C ALA A 46 -36.08 18.80 14.66
N VAL A 47 -34.90 18.95 14.04
CA VAL A 47 -33.77 19.67 14.65
C VAL A 47 -34.08 21.16 14.77
N GLN A 48 -34.66 21.77 13.73
CA GLN A 48 -34.90 23.20 13.64
C GLN A 48 -36.16 23.67 14.39
N GLN A 49 -37.28 22.97 14.21
CA GLN A 49 -38.60 23.42 14.66
C GLN A 49 -39.07 22.71 15.94
N ARG A 50 -38.53 21.52 16.25
CA ARG A 50 -38.89 20.71 17.44
C ARG A 50 -40.39 20.45 17.62
N LEU A 51 -41.16 20.57 16.53
CA LEU A 51 -42.61 20.38 16.47
C LEU A 51 -42.95 19.50 15.29
N CYS A 52 -44.00 18.70 15.42
CA CYS A 52 -44.58 17.95 14.30
C CYS A 52 -44.87 18.93 13.13
N PRO A 53 -44.57 18.57 11.87
CA PRO A 53 -44.94 19.40 10.72
C PRO A 53 -46.43 19.74 10.63
N LEU A 54 -47.29 18.90 11.20
CA LEU A 54 -48.75 19.12 11.32
C LEU A 54 -49.16 19.75 12.65
N GLN A 55 -48.17 20.27 13.41
CA GLN A 55 -48.33 21.05 14.64
C GLN A 55 -49.05 20.35 15.80
N CYS A 56 -49.11 19.02 15.80
CA CYS A 56 -49.87 18.28 16.81
C CYS A 56 -49.16 18.16 18.17
N GLN A 57 -47.82 18.06 18.19
CA GLN A 57 -47.01 17.85 19.40
C GLN A 57 -45.54 18.24 19.18
N SER A 58 -44.81 18.51 20.25
CA SER A 58 -43.34 18.59 20.24
C SER A 58 -42.70 17.25 19.87
N ILE A 59 -41.61 17.32 19.11
CA ILE A 59 -40.88 16.14 18.64
C ILE A 59 -39.37 16.34 18.85
N CYS A 60 -38.68 15.25 19.20
CA CYS A 60 -37.23 15.18 19.19
C CYS A 60 -36.74 14.18 18.12
N ALA A 61 -35.61 14.47 17.47
CA ALA A 61 -35.02 13.59 16.46
C ALA A 61 -34.72 12.17 16.99
N LYS A 62 -34.51 12.01 18.30
CA LYS A 62 -34.27 10.71 18.96
C LYS A 62 -35.55 9.88 19.16
N GLU A 63 -36.71 10.51 19.10
CA GLU A 63 -38.02 9.89 19.33
C GLU A 63 -38.72 9.52 18.01
N LEU A 64 -38.02 9.69 16.88
CA LEU A 64 -38.53 9.33 15.57
C LEU A 64 -38.28 7.84 15.30
N HIS A 65 -39.30 7.14 14.82
CA HIS A 65 -39.24 5.70 14.61
C HIS A 65 -39.38 5.36 13.14
N GLN A 66 -38.51 4.50 12.63
CA GLN A 66 -38.63 3.96 11.27
C GLN A 66 -39.88 3.09 11.14
N VAL A 67 -40.64 3.31 10.06
CA VAL A 67 -41.85 2.52 9.79
C VAL A 67 -41.53 1.44 8.76
N LEU A 68 -40.94 0.34 9.23
CA LEU A 68 -40.51 -0.79 8.37
C LEU A 68 -41.64 -1.39 7.52
N PRO A 69 -42.87 -1.60 8.05
CA PRO A 69 -43.96 -2.13 7.22
C PRO A 69 -44.31 -1.24 6.02
N LEU A 70 -44.33 0.09 6.21
CA LEU A 70 -44.56 1.04 5.12
C LEU A 70 -43.38 1.03 4.14
N LYS A 71 -42.15 0.99 4.63
CA LYS A 71 -40.96 0.85 3.77
C LYS A 71 -41.06 -0.38 2.88
N ASN A 72 -41.45 -1.53 3.44
CA ASN A 72 -41.59 -2.78 2.70
C ASN A 72 -42.74 -2.74 1.67
N LEU A 73 -43.82 -2.00 1.94
CA LEU A 73 -44.91 -1.80 0.99
C LEU A 73 -44.45 -0.94 -0.20
N ILE A 74 -43.79 0.19 0.09
CA ILE A 74 -43.26 1.11 -0.92
C ILE A 74 -42.22 0.40 -1.82
N GLN A 75 -41.40 -0.46 -1.24
CA GLN A 75 -40.40 -1.27 -1.95
C GLN A 75 -40.99 -2.24 -3.01
N LYS A 76 -42.27 -2.58 -2.91
CA LYS A 76 -42.98 -3.47 -3.85
C LYS A 76 -43.69 -2.71 -4.98
N LEU A 77 -43.67 -1.39 -4.95
CA LEU A 77 -44.22 -0.56 -6.02
C LEU A 77 -43.38 -0.71 -7.29
N ASP A 78 -44.07 -0.64 -8.44
CA ASP A 78 -43.45 -0.68 -9.75
C ASP A 78 -42.99 0.70 -10.18
N ILE A 79 -41.70 0.83 -10.47
CA ILE A 79 -41.04 2.09 -10.81
C ILE A 79 -40.26 1.96 -12.12
N ARG A 80 -40.33 3.01 -12.94
CA ARG A 80 -39.55 3.14 -14.17
C ARG A 80 -38.08 3.42 -13.85
N CYS A 81 -37.19 2.84 -14.65
CA CYS A 81 -35.75 3.04 -14.56
C CYS A 81 -35.36 4.53 -14.58
N ASP A 82 -34.30 4.90 -13.84
CA ASP A 82 -33.70 6.24 -13.87
C ASP A 82 -33.35 6.70 -15.29
N TYR A 83 -32.99 5.74 -16.15
CA TYR A 83 -32.58 5.98 -17.53
C TYR A 83 -33.71 5.83 -18.55
N HIS A 84 -34.97 5.94 -18.13
CA HIS A 84 -36.12 5.91 -19.03
C HIS A 84 -36.02 6.98 -20.13
N ALA A 85 -35.60 8.20 -19.78
CA ALA A 85 -35.36 9.29 -20.74
C ALA A 85 -34.25 8.98 -21.76
N ARG A 86 -33.35 8.02 -21.46
CA ARG A 86 -32.28 7.58 -22.37
C ARG A 86 -32.70 6.36 -23.21
N GLY A 87 -33.91 5.85 -23.01
CA GLY A 87 -34.50 4.75 -23.80
C GLY A 87 -34.76 3.47 -23.02
N CYS A 88 -34.51 3.42 -21.70
CA CYS A 88 -34.83 2.23 -20.91
C CYS A 88 -36.34 2.11 -20.65
N ALA A 89 -37.01 1.17 -21.31
CA ALA A 89 -38.44 0.92 -21.10
C ALA A 89 -38.75 0.01 -19.88
N LYS A 90 -37.73 -0.41 -19.10
CA LYS A 90 -37.94 -1.34 -17.99
C LYS A 90 -38.63 -0.65 -16.81
N THR A 91 -39.67 -1.33 -16.33
CA THR A 91 -40.32 -1.05 -15.06
C THR A 91 -40.00 -2.23 -14.14
N VAL A 92 -39.47 -1.94 -12.95
CA VAL A 92 -39.01 -2.93 -11.97
C VAL A 92 -39.58 -2.60 -10.61
N LYS A 93 -39.52 -3.55 -9.67
CA LYS A 93 -39.86 -3.28 -8.28
C LYS A 93 -38.85 -2.31 -7.69
N LEU A 94 -39.31 -1.36 -6.87
CA LEU A 94 -38.44 -0.34 -6.29
C LEU A 94 -37.25 -0.94 -5.52
N GLN A 95 -37.43 -2.09 -4.86
CA GLN A 95 -36.35 -2.82 -4.19
C GLN A 95 -35.22 -3.28 -5.16
N GLU A 96 -35.55 -3.61 -6.41
CA GLU A 96 -34.64 -4.12 -7.44
C GLU A 96 -34.07 -3.00 -8.31
N LEU A 97 -34.54 -1.76 -8.14
CA LEU A 97 -34.16 -0.63 -9.00
C LEU A 97 -32.63 -0.38 -8.98
N ARG A 98 -31.99 -0.51 -7.81
CA ARG A 98 -30.54 -0.32 -7.68
C ARG A 98 -29.78 -1.31 -8.56
N ASP A 99 -30.07 -2.60 -8.39
CA ASP A 99 -29.39 -3.67 -9.10
C ASP A 99 -29.62 -3.54 -10.62
N HIS A 100 -30.84 -3.16 -11.01
CA HIS A 100 -31.14 -2.86 -12.40
C HIS A 100 -30.30 -1.68 -12.94
N VAL A 101 -30.23 -0.56 -12.21
CA VAL A 101 -29.53 0.66 -12.64
C VAL A 101 -28.02 0.41 -12.80
N GLU A 102 -27.42 -0.36 -11.90
CA GLU A 102 -26.00 -0.75 -11.98
C GLU A 102 -25.65 -1.53 -13.26
N MET A 103 -26.59 -2.32 -13.77
CA MET A 103 -26.43 -3.15 -14.97
C MET A 103 -27.27 -2.67 -16.16
N CYS A 104 -27.78 -1.44 -16.12
CA CYS A 104 -28.67 -0.96 -17.17
C CYS A 104 -27.89 -0.65 -18.44
N ASP A 105 -28.32 -1.24 -19.56
CA ASP A 105 -27.79 -0.98 -20.90
C ASP A 105 -27.86 0.50 -21.32
N TYR A 106 -28.78 1.26 -20.72
CA TYR A 106 -28.99 2.69 -20.95
C TYR A 106 -28.32 3.56 -19.90
N SER A 107 -27.49 2.99 -19.03
CA SER A 107 -26.68 3.75 -18.07
C SER A 107 -25.63 4.61 -18.79
N PRO A 108 -25.28 5.79 -18.25
CA PRO A 108 -24.32 6.70 -18.87
C PRO A 108 -22.91 6.20 -18.65
N ALA A 109 -22.21 5.93 -19.75
CA ALA A 109 -20.83 5.50 -19.74
C ALA A 109 -19.98 6.45 -20.59
N GLN A 110 -18.88 6.95 -20.01
CA GLN A 110 -17.91 7.74 -20.73
C GLN A 110 -16.99 6.84 -21.56
N CYS A 111 -16.68 7.26 -22.79
CA CYS A 111 -15.74 6.54 -23.64
C CYS A 111 -14.36 6.41 -22.97
N ARG A 112 -13.74 5.22 -23.08
CA ARG A 112 -12.43 4.91 -22.47
C ARG A 112 -11.25 5.41 -23.30
N ASN A 113 -11.47 5.81 -24.55
CA ASN A 113 -10.40 6.31 -25.40
C ASN A 113 -9.91 7.68 -24.92
N LYS A 114 -8.60 7.81 -24.70
CA LYS A 114 -8.00 9.04 -24.19
C LYS A 114 -8.30 10.23 -25.10
N GLY A 115 -8.97 11.24 -24.54
CA GLY A 115 -9.36 12.46 -25.26
C GLY A 115 -10.78 12.46 -25.80
N CYS A 116 -11.46 11.31 -25.86
CA CYS A 116 -12.89 11.27 -26.12
C CYS A 116 -13.65 11.70 -24.85
N LYS A 117 -14.60 12.64 -25.00
CA LYS A 117 -15.45 13.11 -23.90
C LYS A 117 -16.92 12.69 -24.05
N GLU A 118 -17.21 11.88 -25.07
CA GLU A 118 -18.55 11.40 -25.34
C GLU A 118 -19.07 10.53 -24.18
N VAL A 119 -20.32 10.78 -23.81
CA VAL A 119 -21.08 10.00 -22.82
C VAL A 119 -22.23 9.33 -23.55
N LEU A 120 -22.16 8.01 -23.62
CA LEU A 120 -23.07 7.18 -24.41
C LEU A 120 -23.90 6.28 -23.51
N ASN A 121 -24.87 5.57 -24.08
CA ASN A 121 -25.48 4.44 -23.39
C ASN A 121 -24.47 3.28 -23.36
N LEU A 122 -24.46 2.50 -22.28
CA LEU A 122 -23.57 1.35 -22.13
C LEU A 122 -23.66 0.39 -23.33
N ARG A 123 -24.87 0.11 -23.83
CA ARG A 123 -25.11 -0.73 -25.01
C ARG A 123 -24.46 -0.23 -26.30
N ASP A 124 -24.25 1.08 -26.43
CA ASP A 124 -23.72 1.71 -27.65
C ASP A 124 -22.20 1.92 -27.55
N MET A 125 -21.59 1.57 -26.42
CA MET A 125 -20.16 1.78 -26.19
C MET A 125 -19.30 0.94 -27.14
N ASP A 126 -19.65 -0.33 -27.36
CA ASP A 126 -18.84 -1.23 -28.18
C ASP A 126 -18.85 -0.85 -29.66
N SER A 127 -20.00 -0.42 -30.18
CA SER A 127 -20.09 0.09 -31.56
C SER A 127 -19.32 1.39 -31.69
N HIS A 128 -19.46 2.32 -30.73
CA HIS A 128 -18.66 3.54 -30.71
C HIS A 128 -17.16 3.26 -30.71
N MET A 129 -16.68 2.43 -29.78
CA MET A 129 -15.26 2.14 -29.62
C MET A 129 -14.65 1.41 -30.81
N ARG A 130 -15.43 0.72 -31.65
CA ARG A 130 -14.94 0.01 -32.83
C ARG A 130 -15.08 0.80 -34.12
N GLU A 131 -16.13 1.59 -34.27
CA GLU A 131 -16.54 2.09 -35.58
C GLU A 131 -16.52 3.61 -35.69
N SER A 132 -17.07 4.32 -34.69
CA SER A 132 -17.32 5.77 -34.79
C SER A 132 -16.46 6.66 -33.89
N CYS A 133 -15.65 6.09 -32.99
CA CYS A 133 -14.82 6.91 -32.10
C CYS A 133 -13.61 7.52 -32.83
N ASP A 134 -13.60 8.84 -32.92
CA ASP A 134 -12.50 9.65 -33.45
C ASP A 134 -11.16 9.47 -32.72
N TYR A 135 -11.22 9.10 -31.44
CA TYR A 135 -10.05 8.86 -30.59
C TYR A 135 -9.67 7.38 -30.52
N ARG A 136 -10.27 6.53 -31.36
CA ARG A 136 -9.91 5.13 -31.47
C ARG A 136 -8.52 4.97 -32.11
N PRO A 137 -7.65 4.11 -31.57
CA PRO A 137 -6.42 3.71 -32.23
C PRO A 137 -6.71 2.96 -33.54
N VAL A 138 -6.14 3.42 -34.65
CA VAL A 138 -6.28 2.76 -35.97
C VAL A 138 -5.01 2.05 -36.44
N GLY A 139 -3.87 2.33 -35.82
CA GLY A 139 -2.60 1.68 -36.14
C GLY A 139 -1.41 2.52 -35.73
N ILE A 140 -0.23 2.11 -36.20
CA ILE A 140 1.03 2.83 -35.97
C ILE A 140 1.40 3.56 -37.27
N CYS A 141 2.00 4.73 -37.13
CA CYS A 141 2.51 5.47 -38.28
C CYS A 141 3.56 4.67 -39.06
N GLN A 142 3.25 4.32 -40.31
CA GLN A 142 4.13 3.58 -41.22
C GLN A 142 5.34 4.40 -41.70
N LYS A 143 5.32 5.73 -41.53
CA LYS A 143 6.44 6.62 -41.88
C LYS A 143 7.58 6.61 -40.84
N GLY A 144 7.55 5.68 -39.89
CA GLY A 144 8.67 5.40 -38.99
C GLY A 144 8.72 6.23 -37.69
N CYS A 145 7.72 7.07 -37.39
CA CYS A 145 7.71 7.79 -36.10
C CYS A 145 7.21 6.94 -34.92
N GLY A 146 6.67 5.73 -35.16
CA GLY A 146 6.21 4.81 -34.12
C GLY A 146 4.99 5.28 -33.32
N LEU A 147 4.40 6.44 -33.64
CA LEU A 147 3.23 6.96 -32.94
C LEU A 147 1.97 6.17 -33.31
N VAL A 148 1.15 5.85 -32.30
CA VAL A 148 -0.21 5.33 -32.51
C VAL A 148 -1.08 6.44 -33.09
N LEU A 149 -1.64 6.19 -34.27
CA LEU A 149 -2.54 7.10 -34.96
C LEU A 149 -3.98 6.90 -34.46
N LEU A 150 -4.67 8.02 -34.25
CA LEU A 150 -6.09 8.03 -33.93
C LEU A 150 -6.92 8.17 -35.20
N HIS A 151 -8.18 7.72 -35.18
CA HIS A 151 -9.07 7.82 -36.34
C HIS A 151 -9.19 9.25 -36.87
N LYS A 152 -9.30 10.25 -35.98
CA LYS A 152 -9.29 11.68 -36.34
C LYS A 152 -8.04 12.13 -37.09
N ASP A 153 -6.87 11.57 -36.76
CA ASP A 153 -5.60 11.96 -37.39
C ASP A 153 -5.56 11.47 -38.85
N LEU A 154 -6.23 10.35 -39.13
CA LEU A 154 -6.38 9.79 -40.46
C LEU A 154 -7.39 10.58 -41.29
N ILE A 155 -8.59 10.85 -40.75
CA ILE A 155 -9.64 11.61 -41.46
C ILE A 155 -9.13 12.99 -41.84
N GLN A 156 -8.45 13.66 -40.91
CA GLN A 156 -7.97 15.02 -41.14
C GLN A 156 -6.64 15.09 -41.88
N GLY A 157 -5.96 13.95 -42.11
CA GLY A 157 -4.61 13.92 -42.68
C GLY A 157 -3.56 14.69 -41.86
N ASN A 158 -3.84 14.95 -40.58
CA ASN A 158 -3.12 15.92 -39.75
C ASN A 158 -1.87 15.35 -39.05
N HIS A 159 -1.51 14.09 -39.29
CA HIS A 159 -0.33 13.51 -38.69
C HIS A 159 0.97 14.00 -39.34
N CYS A 160 1.76 14.77 -38.60
CA CYS A 160 3.11 15.20 -38.97
C CYS A 160 4.17 14.47 -38.12
N CYS A 161 4.91 13.54 -38.74
CA CYS A 161 5.94 12.73 -38.08
C CYS A 161 7.02 13.57 -37.41
N LEU A 162 7.45 14.66 -38.05
CA LEU A 162 8.49 15.55 -37.50
C LEU A 162 8.04 16.21 -36.19
N ARG A 163 6.79 16.67 -36.11
CA ARG A 163 6.24 17.25 -34.88
C ARG A 163 6.14 16.20 -33.77
N ALA A 164 5.67 14.99 -34.11
CA ALA A 164 5.58 13.89 -33.16
C ALA A 164 6.96 13.50 -32.60
N LEU A 165 7.96 13.32 -33.46
CA LEU A 165 9.32 12.97 -33.06
C LEU A 165 9.98 14.08 -32.24
N ARG A 166 9.78 15.36 -32.58
CA ARG A 166 10.28 16.49 -31.78
C ARG A 166 9.66 16.52 -30.39
N ALA A 167 8.35 16.30 -30.28
CA ALA A 167 7.67 16.23 -28.99
C ALA A 167 8.16 15.03 -28.16
N GLN A 168 8.34 13.87 -28.78
CA GLN A 168 8.88 12.69 -28.13
C GLN A 168 10.32 12.90 -27.65
N ASN A 169 11.19 13.49 -28.48
CA ASN A 169 12.55 13.85 -28.09
C ASN A 169 12.57 14.86 -26.94
N GLY A 170 11.72 15.89 -26.98
CA GLY A 170 11.59 16.84 -25.88
C GLY A 170 11.14 16.17 -24.58
N ALA A 171 10.14 15.28 -24.64
CA ALA A 171 9.68 14.53 -23.47
C ALA A 171 10.77 13.57 -22.92
N LEU A 172 11.50 12.90 -23.80
CA LEU A 172 12.63 12.05 -23.42
C LEU A 172 13.76 12.85 -22.78
N GLN A 173 14.10 14.02 -23.32
CA GLN A 173 15.12 14.91 -22.76
C GLN A 173 14.74 15.43 -21.37
N VAL A 174 13.46 15.76 -21.15
CA VAL A 174 12.97 16.12 -19.81
C VAL A 174 13.07 14.91 -18.88
N LYS A 175 12.67 13.72 -19.32
CA LYS A 175 12.72 12.49 -18.52
C LYS A 175 14.15 12.11 -18.15
N THR A 176 15.10 12.16 -19.07
CA THR A 176 16.52 11.90 -18.78
C THR A 176 17.07 12.91 -17.78
N SER A 177 16.79 14.20 -17.96
CA SER A 177 17.22 15.24 -17.02
C SER A 177 16.64 15.05 -15.61
N SER A 178 15.40 14.54 -15.49
CA SER A 178 14.78 14.23 -14.20
C SER A 178 15.44 13.02 -13.55
N LEU A 179 15.63 11.94 -14.30
CA LEU A 179 16.27 10.73 -13.80
C LEU A 179 17.71 10.99 -13.37
N GLU A 180 18.48 11.77 -14.14
CA GLU A 180 19.84 12.20 -13.75
C GLU A 180 19.87 12.98 -12.44
N LYS A 181 18.89 13.87 -12.21
CA LYS A 181 18.78 14.59 -10.93
C LYS A 181 18.47 13.65 -9.78
N ASP A 182 17.58 12.69 -10.00
CA ASP A 182 17.17 11.77 -8.94
C ASP A 182 18.24 10.73 -8.62
N THR A 183 18.98 10.23 -9.61
CA THR A 183 20.14 9.36 -9.39
C THR A 183 21.25 10.09 -8.65
N LYS A 184 21.55 11.35 -9.01
CA LYS A 184 22.51 12.19 -8.25
C LYS A 184 22.09 12.39 -6.80
N LYS A 185 20.81 12.70 -6.55
CA LYS A 185 20.27 12.83 -5.17
C LYS A 185 20.39 11.51 -4.42
N GLN A 186 20.08 10.38 -5.06
CA GLN A 186 20.22 9.07 -4.45
C GLN A 186 21.68 8.74 -4.13
N ALA A 187 22.61 9.00 -5.05
CA ALA A 187 24.04 8.77 -4.83
C ALA A 187 24.59 9.52 -3.61
N VAL A 188 24.20 10.79 -3.44
CA VAL A 188 24.59 11.58 -2.25
C VAL A 188 24.00 10.97 -0.96
N LYS A 189 22.73 10.55 -0.98
CA LYS A 189 22.09 9.90 0.17
C LYS A 189 22.77 8.58 0.53
N TRP A 190 23.05 7.73 -0.46
CA TRP A 190 23.73 6.45 -0.26
C TRP A 190 25.15 6.64 0.27
N SER A 191 25.93 7.56 -0.28
CA SER A 191 27.29 7.84 0.21
C SER A 191 27.29 8.36 1.65
N LYS A 192 26.32 9.21 2.03
CA LYS A 192 26.19 9.66 3.43
C LYS A 192 25.85 8.50 4.38
N ARG A 193 24.95 7.61 3.96
CA ARG A 193 24.57 6.43 4.74
C ARG A 193 25.74 5.45 4.88
N GLU A 194 26.45 5.19 3.79
CA GLU A 194 27.64 4.33 3.77
C GLU A 194 28.71 4.85 4.74
N LYS A 195 29.07 6.13 4.67
CA LYS A 195 30.04 6.74 5.60
C LYS A 195 29.60 6.60 7.07
N SER A 196 28.31 6.81 7.35
CA SER A 196 27.76 6.65 8.70
C SER A 196 27.85 5.20 9.20
N LEU A 197 27.55 4.23 8.33
CA LEU A 197 27.62 2.81 8.68
C LEU A 197 29.07 2.36 8.88
N LEU A 198 29.99 2.80 8.01
CA LEU A 198 31.43 2.53 8.18
C LEU A 198 31.97 3.10 9.49
N ALA A 199 31.55 4.29 9.90
CA ALA A 199 31.92 4.87 11.19
C ALA A 199 31.39 4.04 12.38
N GLN A 200 30.15 3.53 12.30
CA GLN A 200 29.58 2.66 13.34
C GLN A 200 30.32 1.32 13.43
N VAL A 201 30.63 0.70 12.28
CA VAL A 201 31.41 -0.54 12.24
C VAL A 201 32.79 -0.34 12.87
N SER A 202 33.48 0.75 12.54
CA SER A 202 34.78 1.08 13.13
C SER A 202 34.70 1.30 14.65
N ALA A 203 33.65 1.99 15.14
CA ALA A 203 33.44 2.18 16.56
C ALA A 203 33.24 0.85 17.31
N LEU A 204 32.38 -0.03 16.77
CA LEU A 204 32.15 -1.36 17.33
C LEU A 204 33.41 -2.25 17.30
N GLN A 205 34.19 -2.19 16.22
CA GLN A 205 35.46 -2.90 16.13
C GLN A 205 36.43 -2.45 17.25
N ASN A 206 36.53 -1.14 17.49
CA ASN A 206 37.36 -0.61 18.57
C ASN A 206 36.84 -1.04 19.95
N GLU A 207 35.53 -1.06 20.18
CA GLU A 207 34.94 -1.55 21.44
C GLU A 207 35.24 -3.04 21.68
N VAL A 208 35.11 -3.88 20.66
CA VAL A 208 35.44 -5.30 20.75
C VAL A 208 36.93 -5.50 21.04
N GLN A 209 37.82 -4.76 20.37
CA GLN A 209 39.26 -4.81 20.66
C GLN A 209 39.59 -4.37 22.08
N LEU A 210 39.00 -3.27 22.55
CA LEU A 210 39.22 -2.78 23.92
C LEU A 210 38.67 -3.74 24.97
N THR A 211 37.51 -4.36 24.73
CA THR A 211 36.96 -5.37 25.65
C THR A 211 37.82 -6.62 25.68
N ALA A 212 38.31 -7.11 24.53
CA ALA A 212 39.26 -8.22 24.47
C ALA A 212 40.54 -7.94 25.28
N LEU A 213 41.13 -6.75 25.13
CA LEU A 213 42.31 -6.33 25.91
C LEU A 213 42.01 -6.27 27.42
N ARG A 214 40.83 -5.81 27.83
CA ARG A 214 40.42 -5.81 29.25
C ARG A 214 40.31 -7.23 29.79
N TYR A 215 39.73 -8.16 29.03
CA TYR A 215 39.64 -9.56 29.42
C TYR A 215 41.02 -10.22 29.51
N GLN A 216 41.90 -9.97 28.54
CA GLN A 216 43.28 -10.46 28.56
C GLN A 216 44.03 -9.96 29.80
N LYS A 217 43.89 -8.68 30.18
CA LYS A 217 44.49 -8.14 31.40
C LYS A 217 43.97 -8.82 32.66
N LYS A 218 42.64 -9.02 32.78
CA LYS A 218 42.05 -9.75 33.92
C LYS A 218 42.52 -11.20 33.97
N PHE A 219 42.58 -11.88 32.83
CA PHE A 219 43.08 -13.25 32.73
C PHE A 219 44.51 -13.35 33.24
N ASN A 220 45.41 -12.45 32.79
CA ASN A 220 46.78 -12.40 33.29
C ASN A 220 46.85 -12.17 34.81
N GLN A 221 45.99 -11.30 35.37
CA GLN A 221 45.92 -11.10 36.82
C GLN A 221 45.49 -12.37 37.57
N TYR A 222 44.46 -13.07 37.08
CA TYR A 222 44.02 -14.33 37.69
C TYR A 222 45.08 -15.42 37.57
N MET A 223 45.78 -15.52 36.45
CA MET A 223 46.87 -16.48 36.27
C MET A 223 48.03 -16.24 37.25
N ILE A 224 48.41 -14.98 37.48
CA ILE A 224 49.41 -14.63 38.50
C ILE A 224 48.91 -15.05 39.89
N HIS A 225 47.63 -14.79 40.20
CA HIS A 225 47.04 -15.16 41.50
C HIS A 225 47.03 -16.68 41.70
N ILE A 226 46.58 -17.45 40.70
CA ILE A 226 46.60 -18.92 40.69
C ILE A 226 48.03 -19.42 40.88
N ASN A 227 49.00 -18.91 40.14
CA ASN A 227 50.41 -19.31 40.28
C ASN A 227 50.94 -19.04 41.69
N ASN A 228 50.56 -17.94 42.33
CA ASN A 228 50.93 -17.65 43.72
C ASN A 228 50.28 -18.63 44.71
N ILE A 229 49.00 -18.98 44.52
CA ILE A 229 48.31 -20.01 45.33
C ILE A 229 48.97 -21.36 45.13
N THR A 230 49.24 -21.78 43.89
CA THR A 230 49.91 -23.05 43.57
C THR A 230 51.27 -23.14 44.24
N LYS A 231 52.07 -22.06 44.21
CA LYS A 231 53.35 -21.98 44.93
C LYS A 231 53.16 -22.10 46.45
N TYR A 232 52.17 -21.41 47.02
CA TYR A 232 51.86 -21.46 48.45
C TYR A 232 51.43 -22.88 48.89
N VAL A 233 50.53 -23.52 48.14
CA VAL A 233 50.09 -24.91 48.38
C VAL A 233 51.26 -25.87 48.25
N ALA A 234 52.08 -25.76 47.21
CA ALA A 234 53.26 -26.61 47.04
C ALA A 234 54.27 -26.46 48.20
N SER A 235 54.39 -25.26 48.77
CA SER A 235 55.24 -25.02 49.92
C SER A 235 54.68 -25.60 51.23
N HIS A 236 53.36 -25.72 51.37
CA HIS A 236 52.70 -26.28 52.56
C HIS A 236 52.37 -27.78 52.45
N CYS A 237 52.28 -28.35 51.25
CA CYS A 237 52.12 -29.79 51.03
C CYS A 237 53.44 -30.59 51.17
N LYS A 238 54.61 -29.94 51.28
CA LYS A 238 55.88 -30.61 51.61
C LYS A 238 55.92 -31.27 53.01
N ILE A 239 54.82 -31.24 53.79
CA ILE A 239 54.71 -31.88 55.11
C ILE A 239 54.00 -33.25 55.04
N GLY A 240 53.48 -33.67 53.88
CA GLY A 240 52.96 -35.03 53.67
C GLY A 240 53.46 -35.59 52.35
N GLY A 241 54.48 -36.44 52.39
CA GLY A 241 55.21 -36.92 51.22
C GLY A 241 54.33 -37.52 50.12
N ILE A 242 54.18 -36.78 49.02
CA ILE A 242 54.00 -37.30 47.67
C ILE A 242 54.80 -36.36 46.74
N GLU A 243 55.88 -36.87 46.19
CA GLU A 243 56.72 -36.19 45.21
C GLU A 243 55.95 -36.01 43.89
N LEU A 244 55.61 -34.77 43.55
CA LEU A 244 55.29 -34.36 42.18
C LEU A 244 56.58 -33.79 41.57
N GLU A 245 57.48 -34.70 41.22
CA GLU A 245 58.59 -34.38 40.32
C GLU A 245 58.06 -34.19 38.89
N GLN A 246 58.60 -33.17 38.24
CA GLN A 246 58.53 -32.89 36.80
C GLN A 246 57.26 -32.19 36.28
N ALA A 247 57.24 -30.86 36.44
CA ALA A 247 56.65 -29.96 35.46
C ALA A 247 57.66 -28.84 35.15
N GLN A 248 58.78 -29.23 34.55
CA GLN A 248 59.73 -28.32 33.89
C GLN A 248 59.53 -28.43 32.39
N ARG A 249 58.49 -27.78 31.87
CA ARG A 249 58.42 -27.27 30.50
C ARG A 249 57.18 -26.37 30.40
N GLU A 250 57.40 -25.11 30.03
CA GLU A 250 56.33 -24.12 29.80
C GLU A 250 55.36 -24.55 28.68
N GLU A 251 55.72 -25.56 27.89
CA GLU A 251 54.89 -26.18 26.83
C GLU A 251 53.78 -27.11 27.34
N ASP A 252 53.82 -27.60 28.59
CA ASP A 252 52.82 -28.56 29.07
C ASP A 252 51.58 -27.90 29.69
N LEU A 253 51.67 -26.64 30.15
CA LEU A 253 50.51 -25.95 30.72
C LEU A 253 49.46 -25.60 29.65
N SER A 254 49.88 -25.32 28.42
CA SER A 254 48.97 -25.07 27.29
C SER A 254 48.21 -26.33 26.87
N VAL A 255 48.88 -27.49 26.87
CA VAL A 255 48.27 -28.80 26.57
C VAL A 255 47.27 -29.23 27.65
N VAL A 256 47.62 -28.99 28.92
CA VAL A 256 46.73 -29.29 30.06
C VAL A 256 45.51 -28.36 30.06
N LEU A 257 45.66 -27.08 29.67
CA LEU A 257 44.54 -26.14 29.55
C LEU A 257 43.64 -26.44 28.33
N GLU A 258 44.20 -26.90 27.21
CA GLU A 258 43.42 -27.37 26.05
C GLU A 258 42.56 -28.60 26.39
N GLN A 259 43.13 -29.56 27.14
CA GLN A 259 42.43 -30.77 27.54
C GLN A 259 41.40 -30.54 28.66
N ALA A 260 41.61 -29.57 29.55
CA ALA A 260 40.70 -29.29 30.66
C ALA A 260 39.49 -28.42 30.30
N PHE A 261 39.60 -27.53 29.29
CA PHE A 261 38.56 -26.54 28.98
C PHE A 261 37.99 -26.60 27.56
N GLY A 262 38.50 -27.46 26.67
CA GLY A 262 37.91 -27.68 25.34
C GLY A 262 37.86 -26.46 24.42
N MET A 263 38.66 -25.42 24.68
CA MET A 263 38.62 -24.15 23.94
C MET A 263 39.63 -24.11 22.79
N ARG A 264 39.44 -24.95 21.76
CA ARG A 264 40.19 -24.84 20.49
C ARG A 264 39.97 -23.52 19.76
N GLU A 265 38.86 -22.84 20.04
CA GLU A 265 38.46 -21.61 19.35
C GLU A 265 39.25 -20.37 19.79
N VAL A 266 39.83 -20.36 21.00
CA VAL A 266 40.55 -19.19 21.55
C VAL A 266 41.95 -19.06 20.95
N LEU A 267 42.62 -20.17 20.62
CA LEU A 267 43.92 -20.13 19.91
C LEU A 267 43.78 -19.64 18.47
N MET A 268 42.69 -20.01 17.80
CA MET A 268 42.47 -19.64 16.39
C MET A 268 42.27 -18.13 16.22
N VAL A 269 41.60 -17.47 17.19
CA VAL A 269 41.43 -16.02 17.21
C VAL A 269 42.74 -15.30 17.56
N ALA A 270 43.58 -15.86 18.44
CA ALA A 270 44.88 -15.29 18.78
C ALA A 270 45.89 -15.35 17.60
N MET A 271 45.86 -16.40 16.78
CA MET A 271 46.73 -16.50 15.60
C MET A 271 46.36 -15.53 14.48
N LEU A 272 45.07 -15.21 14.30
CA LEU A 272 44.63 -14.24 13.29
C LEU A 272 44.99 -12.79 13.63
N TYR A 273 45.23 -12.47 14.91
CA TYR A 273 45.60 -11.10 15.34
C TYR A 273 47.11 -10.81 15.28
N ASN A 274 47.98 -11.83 15.15
CA ASN A 274 49.44 -11.66 15.16
C ASN A 274 50.09 -11.68 13.77
N THR A 275 49.39 -12.08 12.72
CA THR A 275 49.83 -11.87 11.34
C THR A 275 49.11 -10.66 10.77
N GLY A 276 49.77 -9.50 10.81
CA GLY A 276 49.32 -8.25 10.19
C GLY A 276 49.24 -8.32 8.65
N THR A 277 48.44 -9.25 8.13
CA THR A 277 48.13 -9.40 6.72
C THR A 277 46.63 -9.25 6.53
N SER A 278 46.25 -8.06 6.07
CA SER A 278 44.95 -7.78 5.46
C SER A 278 44.68 -8.79 4.34
N PRO A 279 43.57 -9.54 4.34
CA PRO A 279 43.10 -10.15 3.12
C PRO A 279 42.53 -9.04 2.24
N ALA A 280 43.33 -8.61 1.25
CA ALA A 280 42.83 -7.89 0.10
C ALA A 280 41.81 -8.77 -0.61
N THR A 281 40.52 -8.58 -0.35
CA THR A 281 39.47 -9.03 -1.25
C THR A 281 39.20 -7.93 -2.25
N ASP A 282 39.88 -8.11 -3.37
CA ASP A 282 39.82 -7.41 -4.63
C ASP A 282 38.37 -7.11 -5.06
N GLY A 283 38.16 -5.89 -5.52
CA GLY A 283 36.90 -5.44 -6.08
C GLY A 283 36.61 -6.17 -7.39
N ARG A 284 35.61 -7.05 -7.37
CA ARG A 284 34.89 -7.42 -8.60
C ARG A 284 33.45 -6.95 -8.53
N THR A 285 33.23 -5.87 -9.25
CA THR A 285 31.97 -5.41 -9.83
C THR A 285 31.12 -6.60 -10.29
N LEU A 286 30.02 -6.88 -9.59
CA LEU A 286 28.96 -7.74 -10.11
C LEU A 286 28.19 -6.95 -11.17
N TYR A 287 28.59 -7.13 -12.43
CA TYR A 287 27.74 -6.84 -13.57
C TYR A 287 26.54 -7.79 -13.52
N ILE A 288 25.34 -7.23 -13.37
CA ILE A 288 24.10 -7.93 -13.72
C ILE A 288 24.00 -7.84 -15.24
N SER A 289 24.35 -8.93 -15.92
CA SER A 289 24.03 -9.14 -17.32
C SER A 289 22.80 -10.04 -17.42
N ASP A 290 21.76 -9.49 -18.01
CA ASP A 290 20.63 -10.21 -18.59
C ASP A 290 21.12 -11.30 -19.55
N SER A 291 20.49 -12.48 -19.49
CA SER A 291 20.37 -13.36 -20.64
C SER A 291 19.15 -14.27 -20.49
N GLU A 292 18.32 -14.19 -21.51
CA GLU A 292 17.16 -15.00 -21.84
C GLU A 292 17.47 -16.51 -22.02
N SER A 293 16.39 -17.29 -22.03
CA SER A 293 16.16 -18.54 -22.79
C SER A 293 16.69 -19.87 -22.24
N GLY A 294 15.75 -20.80 -22.03
CA GLY A 294 16.02 -22.22 -21.82
C GLY A 294 14.87 -22.95 -21.13
N TYR A 295 13.92 -23.45 -21.95
CA TYR A 295 12.71 -24.27 -21.67
C TYR A 295 11.41 -23.53 -21.37
#